data_AF-A0A536Y9I0-F1
#
_entry.id   AF-A0A536Y9I0-F1
#
_cell.length_a   1.000
_cell.length_b   1.000
_cell.length_c   1.000
_cell.angle_alpha   90.00
_cell.angle_beta   90.00
_cell.angle_gamma   90.00
#
_symmetry.space_group_name_H-M   'P 1'
#
loop_
_entity.id
_entity.type
_entity.pdbx_description
1 polymer ?
#
loop_
_entity_poly.entity_id
_entity_poly.type
_entity_poly.pdbx_seq_one_letter_code
_entity_poly.pdbx_strand_id
1 'polypeptide(L)'
;MGPITRAQRKVEQSLLQHEFPGGAGALAVKVSDGVAWRARVVLAKLSGDLPEIPLSSLVKWLRPNSPVYVGGLADRPNPHSAIQNPFVDKESVENGARLFGGFCASCHGDNGRGKVGPDLVSSIENKADWVFFSVVKWGRTGTEMAAQPLDDRQIWETHAYMKQLAFRGSGVDAGSESSRRVRVEAASILASTSRSAEWLTFAGNYAGHRHSLLSSISKQNVRTLRVSWVSQLRSAGEYLEASPIVASNLIFVTESPEGVVALDAATGKKAWGFTRPVPSGLQLCCGSVNRGVAILNDSVFVATLDAHLVALSASTGRKKWEIKVADFRDGYSMTGAPLALGDRVVVGVAGGEFGIRGFVAAYDARDGRLLWKFNTVPGPGEAGHDTWAGDSWKTGGAPTWTAGAYDPALNLLFWGVGNPSPTYQSSARAGDNLYSGSVVALEAVTGKLRWHFQFTPGDDHDWDAVQQPVLAEIPWQGRPRSVLLWANRNGFFYALDRQTGRFLFAKPFARQTWAEGFTP
;
A
#
# COMPACT_ATOMS: atom_id res chain seq x y z
N MET A 1 8.68 16.27 35.37
CA MET A 1 8.55 14.92 35.96
C MET A 1 8.49 15.07 37.48
N GLY A 2 7.30 14.90 38.07
CA GLY A 2 7.09 14.84 39.53
C GLY A 2 6.55 13.46 39.91
N PRO A 3 6.76 12.98 41.15
CA PRO A 3 6.55 11.57 41.49
C PRO A 3 5.06 11.25 41.72
N ILE A 4 4.63 10.13 41.14
CA ILE A 4 3.29 9.56 41.32
C ILE A 4 3.20 8.89 42.70
N THR A 5 2.18 9.23 43.47
CA THR A 5 1.93 8.72 44.82
C THR A 5 1.18 7.39 44.83
N ARG A 6 1.38 6.64 45.92
CA ARG A 6 0.99 5.24 46.19
C ARG A 6 -0.53 4.95 46.16
N ALA A 7 -1.38 5.93 45.83
CA ALA A 7 -2.84 5.80 45.79
C ALA A 7 -3.38 5.38 44.40
N GLN A 8 -2.63 5.57 43.31
CA GLN A 8 -3.08 5.20 41.96
C GLN A 8 -2.90 3.71 41.61
N ARG A 9 -2.17 2.92 42.43
CA ARG A 9 -1.99 1.46 42.20
C ARG A 9 -3.10 0.58 42.78
N LYS A 10 -4.08 1.13 43.50
CA LYS A 10 -5.10 0.32 44.21
C LYS A 10 -6.45 0.16 43.49
N VAL A 11 -6.62 0.76 42.30
CA VAL A 11 -7.87 0.63 41.52
C VAL A 11 -7.77 -0.43 40.42
N GLU A 12 -6.57 -0.78 39.95
CA GLU A 12 -6.38 -1.78 38.87
C GLU A 12 -6.29 -3.23 39.33
N GLN A 13 -6.32 -3.53 40.64
CA GLN A 13 -6.21 -4.90 41.16
C GLN A 13 -7.48 -5.48 41.81
N SER A 14 -8.63 -4.83 41.68
CA SER A 14 -9.88 -5.27 42.35
C SER A 14 -10.97 -5.83 41.40
N LEU A 15 -10.66 -6.15 40.15
CA LEU A 15 -11.64 -6.73 39.19
C LEU A 15 -11.28 -8.14 38.71
N LEU A 16 -10.41 -8.83 39.45
CA LEU A 16 -10.22 -10.28 39.29
C LEU A 16 -10.40 -10.91 40.67
N GLN A 17 -11.35 -11.85 40.74
CA GLN A 17 -11.71 -12.68 41.89
C GLN A 17 -12.75 -12.09 42.85
N HIS A 18 -14.02 -12.42 42.61
CA HIS A 18 -14.94 -12.89 43.66
C HIS A 18 -16.13 -13.60 43.00
N GLU A 19 -16.13 -14.93 43.06
CA GLU A 19 -17.35 -15.74 42.99
C GLU A 19 -18.08 -15.65 44.34
N PHE A 20 -19.40 -15.48 44.33
CA PHE A 20 -20.28 -15.74 45.47
C PHE A 20 -21.49 -16.58 45.02
N PRO A 21 -22.01 -17.46 45.89
CA PRO A 21 -23.06 -18.42 45.56
C PRO A 21 -24.46 -17.86 45.85
N GLY A 22 -25.46 -18.33 45.08
CA GLY A 22 -26.87 -18.33 45.50
C GLY A 22 -27.80 -17.28 44.87
N GLY A 23 -28.51 -17.71 43.81
CA GLY A 23 -29.96 -17.55 43.64
C GLY A 23 -30.60 -16.16 43.67
N ALA A 24 -30.69 -15.52 42.51
CA ALA A 24 -31.90 -14.85 42.03
C ALA A 24 -31.78 -14.66 40.50
N GLY A 25 -32.77 -15.14 39.76
CA GLY A 25 -32.71 -15.27 38.30
C GLY A 25 -32.44 -13.97 37.56
N ALA A 26 -31.24 -13.84 37.00
CA ALA A 26 -31.00 -13.00 35.85
C ALA A 26 -30.86 -13.93 34.64
N LEU A 27 -31.78 -13.81 33.68
CA LEU A 27 -31.58 -14.38 32.35
C LEU A 27 -30.26 -13.83 31.78
N ALA A 28 -29.19 -14.60 31.88
CA ALA A 28 -27.96 -14.34 31.16
C ALA A 28 -28.21 -14.68 29.69
N VAL A 29 -28.74 -13.71 28.95
CA VAL A 29 -28.77 -13.77 27.49
C VAL A 29 -27.32 -13.78 27.02
N LYS A 30 -26.87 -14.89 26.42
CA LYS A 30 -25.62 -14.92 25.64
C LYS A 30 -25.76 -13.93 24.49
N VAL A 31 -25.33 -12.69 24.71
CA VAL A 31 -25.27 -11.67 23.65
C VAL A 31 -24.08 -12.06 22.77
N SER A 32 -24.34 -12.50 21.55
CA SER A 32 -23.29 -12.72 20.55
C SER A 32 -22.46 -11.44 20.37
N ASP A 33 -21.15 -11.56 20.11
CA ASP A 33 -20.25 -10.42 19.87
C ASP A 33 -20.79 -9.44 18.81
N GLY A 34 -21.59 -9.93 17.85
CA GLY A 34 -22.28 -9.12 16.83
C GLY A 34 -23.33 -8.13 17.35
N VAL A 35 -23.71 -8.21 18.64
CA VAL A 35 -24.73 -7.35 19.27
C VAL A 35 -24.21 -6.65 20.53
N ALA A 36 -23.09 -7.10 21.11
CA ALA A 36 -22.49 -6.53 22.32
C ALA A 36 -22.11 -5.04 22.16
N TRP A 37 -21.72 -4.63 20.95
CA TRP A 37 -21.44 -3.23 20.63
C TRP A 37 -22.66 -2.33 20.82
N ARG A 38 -23.89 -2.83 20.59
CA ARG A 38 -25.13 -2.03 20.77
C ARG A 38 -25.31 -1.62 22.22
N ALA A 39 -25.05 -2.53 23.16
CA ALA A 39 -25.13 -2.24 24.59
C ALA A 39 -24.10 -1.19 25.02
N ARG A 40 -22.87 -1.26 24.47
CA ARG A 40 -21.82 -0.26 24.73
C ARG A 40 -22.16 1.12 24.20
N VAL A 41 -22.80 1.21 23.03
CA VAL A 41 -23.28 2.48 22.47
C VAL A 41 -24.40 3.09 23.31
N VAL A 42 -25.34 2.26 23.80
CA VAL A 42 -26.39 2.72 24.73
C VAL A 42 -25.77 3.22 26.03
N LEU A 43 -24.78 2.50 26.58
CA LEU A 43 -24.07 2.91 27.78
C LEU A 43 -23.38 4.26 27.59
N ALA A 44 -22.64 4.46 26.49
CA ALA A 44 -22.02 5.74 26.17
C ALA A 44 -23.03 6.89 26.08
N LYS A 45 -24.24 6.64 25.55
CA LYS A 45 -25.30 7.65 25.54
C LYS A 45 -25.84 7.98 26.93
N LEU A 46 -26.05 6.97 27.78
CA LEU A 46 -26.56 7.16 29.14
C LEU A 46 -25.52 7.79 30.08
N SER A 47 -24.23 7.53 29.84
CA SER A 47 -23.10 8.14 30.57
C SER A 47 -22.82 9.59 30.15
N GLY A 48 -23.49 10.10 29.12
CA GLY A 48 -23.34 11.47 28.65
C GLY A 48 -22.20 11.67 27.64
N ASP A 49 -21.56 10.60 27.15
CA ASP A 49 -20.46 10.69 26.19
C ASP A 49 -20.92 11.01 24.76
N LEU A 50 -22.21 10.85 24.47
CA LEU A 50 -22.83 11.14 23.16
C LEU A 50 -23.95 12.19 23.27
N PRO A 51 -23.68 13.41 23.77
CA PRO A 51 -24.72 14.39 24.01
C PRO A 51 -25.42 14.84 22.72
N GLU A 52 -24.69 14.92 21.60
CA GLU A 52 -25.18 15.38 20.30
C GLU A 52 -26.15 14.44 19.56
N ILE A 53 -26.27 13.16 19.95
CA ILE A 53 -27.21 12.23 19.31
C ILE A 53 -28.50 12.15 20.14
N PRO A 54 -29.67 12.57 19.64
CA PRO A 54 -30.95 12.35 20.34
C PRO A 54 -31.20 10.87 20.59
N LEU A 55 -31.67 10.51 21.79
CA LEU A 55 -31.91 9.12 22.18
C LEU A 55 -32.86 8.40 21.21
N SER A 56 -33.89 9.10 20.73
CA SER A 56 -34.84 8.58 19.73
C SER A 56 -34.16 8.18 18.40
N SER A 57 -33.17 8.94 17.95
CA SER A 57 -32.41 8.65 16.74
C SER A 57 -31.47 7.47 16.97
N LEU A 58 -30.79 7.43 18.12
CA LEU A 58 -29.90 6.33 18.47
C LEU A 58 -30.64 4.99 18.53
N VAL A 59 -31.81 4.95 19.17
CA VAL A 59 -32.65 3.75 19.25
C VAL A 59 -33.06 3.26 17.85
N LYS A 60 -33.36 4.18 16.94
CA LYS A 60 -33.66 3.84 15.54
C LYS A 60 -32.43 3.24 14.84
N TRP A 61 -31.24 3.83 15.02
CA TRP A 61 -30.02 3.42 14.33
C TRP A 61 -29.40 2.13 14.86
N LEU A 62 -29.72 1.73 16.09
CA LEU A 62 -29.31 0.45 16.65
C LEU A 62 -30.01 -0.74 15.98
N ARG A 63 -31.11 -0.53 15.24
CA ARG A 63 -31.82 -1.61 14.54
C ARG A 63 -30.95 -2.18 13.39
N PRO A 64 -31.08 -3.49 13.07
CA PRO A 64 -30.49 -4.05 11.87
C PRO A 64 -30.91 -3.26 10.61
N ASN A 65 -30.01 -3.16 9.63
CA ASN A 65 -30.24 -2.46 8.35
C ASN A 65 -30.52 -0.96 8.47
N SER A 66 -30.16 -0.33 9.60
CA SER A 66 -30.15 1.13 9.70
C SER A 66 -29.23 1.73 8.63
N PRO A 67 -29.65 2.79 7.92
CA PRO A 67 -28.79 3.52 6.99
C PRO A 67 -27.68 4.32 7.70
N VAL A 68 -27.72 4.43 9.03
CA VAL A 68 -26.67 5.01 9.85
C VAL A 68 -26.04 3.91 10.68
N TYR A 69 -24.78 3.58 10.38
CA TYR A 69 -24.01 2.62 11.14
C TYR A 69 -23.39 3.29 12.37
N VAL A 70 -23.83 2.88 13.56
CA VAL A 70 -23.37 3.41 14.85
C VAL A 70 -22.42 2.47 15.59
N GLY A 71 -21.96 1.40 14.95
CA GLY A 71 -21.06 0.41 15.56
C GLY A 71 -19.74 1.00 16.05
N GLY A 72 -19.18 1.94 15.28
CA GLY A 72 -17.93 2.63 15.64
C GLY A 72 -18.00 3.41 16.95
N LEU A 73 -19.20 3.77 17.43
CA LEU A 73 -19.38 4.49 18.70
C LEU A 73 -19.08 3.63 19.93
N ALA A 74 -19.07 2.30 19.80
CA ALA A 74 -18.81 1.39 20.91
C ALA A 74 -17.36 1.44 21.41
N ASP A 75 -16.43 1.76 20.52
CA ASP A 75 -14.99 1.87 20.83
C ASP A 75 -14.54 3.33 20.92
N ARG A 76 -15.24 4.23 20.20
CA ARG A 76 -14.94 5.67 20.13
C ARG A 76 -16.25 6.45 20.20
N PRO A 77 -16.70 6.89 21.39
CA PRO A 77 -17.95 7.64 21.55
C PRO A 77 -17.79 9.08 21.05
N ASN A 78 -17.50 9.24 19.77
CA ASN A 78 -17.35 10.51 19.08
C ASN A 78 -17.88 10.38 17.63
N PRO A 79 -19.10 10.89 17.35
CA PRO A 79 -19.75 10.80 16.05
C PRO A 79 -18.95 11.41 14.90
N HIS A 80 -18.17 12.46 15.15
CA HIS A 80 -17.32 13.10 14.13
C HIS A 80 -16.24 12.15 13.59
N SER A 81 -15.84 11.15 14.37
CA SER A 81 -14.84 10.17 13.97
C SER A 81 -15.41 8.79 13.61
N ALA A 82 -16.59 8.46 14.15
CA ALA A 82 -17.15 7.12 14.10
C ALA A 82 -18.31 6.94 13.10
N ILE A 83 -19.03 8.02 12.75
CA ILE A 83 -20.16 7.97 11.81
C ILE A 83 -19.70 8.50 10.45
N GLN A 84 -19.77 7.65 9.43
CA GLN A 84 -19.36 7.94 8.06
C GLN A 84 -20.49 7.59 7.10
N ASN A 85 -20.51 8.23 5.94
CA ASN A 85 -21.48 7.93 4.89
C ASN A 85 -21.16 6.58 4.22
N PRO A 86 -22.01 5.55 4.34
CA PRO A 86 -21.76 4.26 3.69
C PRO A 86 -22.19 4.25 2.20
N PHE A 87 -22.90 5.27 1.72
CA PHE A 87 -23.45 5.34 0.37
C PHE A 87 -22.51 6.12 -0.55
N VAL A 88 -21.83 5.40 -1.45
CA VAL A 88 -20.85 5.97 -2.40
C VAL A 88 -21.05 5.48 -3.84
N ASP A 89 -22.05 4.64 -4.07
CA ASP A 89 -22.37 4.12 -5.39
C ASP A 89 -23.09 5.15 -6.27
N LYS A 90 -23.15 4.84 -7.57
CA LYS A 90 -23.69 5.74 -8.59
C LYS A 90 -25.18 6.03 -8.38
N GLU A 91 -25.97 5.04 -7.98
CA GLU A 91 -27.41 5.20 -7.78
C GLU A 91 -27.69 6.14 -6.61
N SER A 92 -27.00 5.96 -5.49
CA SER A 92 -27.09 6.86 -4.34
C SER A 92 -26.67 8.30 -4.68
N VAL A 93 -25.67 8.49 -5.54
CA VAL A 93 -25.25 9.83 -5.99
C VAL A 93 -26.30 10.48 -6.92
N GLU A 94 -26.91 9.72 -7.82
CA GLU A 94 -27.97 10.22 -8.71
C GLU A 94 -29.26 10.56 -7.94
N ASN A 95 -29.60 9.75 -6.93
CA ASN A 95 -30.67 10.06 -5.98
C ASN A 95 -30.35 11.33 -5.20
N GLY A 96 -29.12 11.44 -4.69
CA GLY A 96 -28.62 12.62 -4.00
C GLY A 96 -28.69 13.90 -4.81
N ALA A 97 -28.39 13.84 -6.12
CA ALA A 97 -28.48 14.99 -7.01
C ALA A 97 -29.92 15.53 -7.11
N ARG A 98 -30.90 14.63 -7.23
CA ARG A 98 -32.33 15.00 -7.29
C ARG A 98 -32.80 15.60 -5.97
N LEU A 99 -32.41 15.00 -4.84
CA LEU A 99 -32.74 15.50 -3.50
C LEU A 99 -32.11 16.88 -3.24
N PHE A 100 -30.84 17.06 -3.60
CA PHE A 100 -30.16 18.34 -3.45
C PHE A 100 -30.85 19.45 -4.27
N GLY A 101 -31.23 19.16 -5.52
CA GLY A 101 -31.98 20.10 -6.36
C GLY A 101 -33.32 20.52 -5.75
N GLY A 102 -34.05 19.58 -5.14
CA GLY A 102 -35.36 19.84 -4.55
C GLY A 102 -35.33 20.58 -3.20
N PHE A 103 -34.33 20.30 -2.36
CA PHE A 103 -34.33 20.74 -0.94
C PHE A 103 -33.19 21.69 -0.57
N CYS A 104 -32.10 21.75 -1.34
CA CYS A 104 -30.89 22.47 -0.92
C CYS A 104 -30.46 23.56 -1.92
N ALA A 105 -30.69 23.37 -3.21
CA ALA A 105 -30.17 24.24 -4.27
C ALA A 105 -30.72 25.67 -4.22
N SER A 106 -31.96 25.87 -3.75
CA SER A 106 -32.55 27.22 -3.61
C SER A 106 -31.72 28.15 -2.73
N CYS A 107 -31.11 27.60 -1.66
CA CYS A 107 -30.27 28.33 -0.72
C CYS A 107 -28.77 28.23 -1.08
N HIS A 108 -28.30 27.07 -1.53
CA HIS A 108 -26.86 26.80 -1.72
C HIS A 108 -26.39 26.85 -3.18
N GLY A 109 -27.28 27.21 -4.11
CA GLY A 109 -27.01 27.20 -5.55
C GLY A 109 -27.04 25.79 -6.14
N ASP A 110 -27.35 25.68 -7.43
CA ASP A 110 -27.44 24.38 -8.13
C ASP A 110 -26.11 23.61 -8.15
N ASN A 111 -25.00 24.34 -8.03
CA ASN A 111 -23.65 23.79 -7.94
C ASN A 111 -23.13 23.64 -6.49
N GLY A 112 -23.95 23.96 -5.48
CA GLY A 112 -23.59 23.87 -4.07
C GLY A 112 -22.53 24.86 -3.59
N ARG A 113 -22.13 25.84 -4.41
CA ARG A 113 -21.11 26.85 -4.08
C ARG A 113 -21.65 28.07 -3.34
N GLY A 114 -22.89 28.02 -2.89
CA GLY A 114 -23.54 29.06 -2.09
C GLY A 114 -24.34 30.05 -2.93
N LYS A 115 -25.39 30.58 -2.31
CA LYS A 115 -26.21 31.69 -2.84
C LYS A 115 -26.66 32.56 -1.67
N VAL A 116 -27.73 32.17 -1.00
CA VAL A 116 -28.18 32.77 0.26
C VAL A 116 -27.54 32.04 1.45
N GLY A 117 -27.36 30.72 1.33
CA GLY A 117 -26.59 29.89 2.24
C GLY A 117 -25.12 29.76 1.85
N PRO A 118 -24.26 29.27 2.76
CA PRO A 118 -22.81 29.14 2.55
C PRO A 118 -22.45 28.13 1.45
N ASP A 119 -21.22 28.25 0.95
CA ASP A 119 -20.58 27.26 0.08
C ASP A 119 -20.44 25.91 0.80
N LEU A 120 -21.17 24.91 0.32
CA LEU A 120 -21.16 23.56 0.86
C LEU A 120 -20.06 22.71 0.23
N VAL A 121 -19.73 22.96 -1.04
CA VAL A 121 -18.69 22.25 -1.80
C VAL A 121 -17.33 22.43 -1.14
N SER A 122 -16.95 23.66 -0.82
CA SER A 122 -15.67 23.93 -0.14
C SER A 122 -15.67 23.45 1.32
N SER A 123 -16.83 23.44 1.97
CA SER A 123 -16.95 23.04 3.38
C SER A 123 -16.91 21.52 3.58
N ILE A 124 -17.32 20.71 2.61
CA ILE A 124 -17.50 19.27 2.79
C ILE A 124 -16.19 18.47 2.64
N GLU A 125 -15.17 19.03 1.97
CA GLU A 125 -13.86 18.38 1.81
C GLU A 125 -13.11 18.25 3.15
N ASN A 126 -13.34 19.21 4.06
CA ASN A 126 -12.53 19.38 5.29
C ASN A 126 -13.31 19.11 6.58
N LYS A 127 -14.54 18.59 6.50
CA LYS A 127 -15.39 18.31 7.66
C LYS A 127 -15.83 16.85 7.69
N ALA A 128 -15.98 16.32 8.89
CA ALA A 128 -16.54 14.98 9.08
C ALA A 128 -17.96 14.88 8.49
N ASP A 129 -18.26 13.72 7.90
CA ASP A 129 -19.57 13.36 7.34
C ASP A 129 -20.73 13.66 8.30
N TRP A 130 -20.49 13.38 9.59
CA TRP A 130 -21.40 13.69 10.68
C TRP A 130 -21.87 15.16 10.70
N VAL A 131 -21.01 16.10 10.33
CA VAL A 131 -21.35 17.54 10.35
C VAL A 131 -22.41 17.86 9.31
N PHE A 132 -22.27 17.31 8.10
CA PHE A 132 -23.30 17.49 7.08
C PHE A 132 -24.60 16.80 7.51
N PHE A 133 -24.50 15.56 7.96
CA PHE A 133 -25.66 14.77 8.36
C PHE A 133 -26.47 15.42 9.47
N SER A 134 -25.81 15.82 10.56
CA SER A 134 -26.47 16.42 11.74
C SER A 134 -27.12 17.77 11.40
N VAL A 135 -26.47 18.61 10.59
CA VAL A 135 -27.02 19.90 10.17
C VAL A 135 -28.22 19.73 9.26
N VAL A 136 -28.20 18.78 8.32
CA VAL A 136 -29.39 18.52 7.47
C VAL A 136 -30.52 17.90 8.30
N LYS A 137 -30.20 17.02 9.25
CA LYS A 137 -31.18 16.30 10.07
C LYS A 137 -31.90 17.19 11.08
N TRP A 138 -31.18 18.08 11.74
CA TRP A 138 -31.69 18.85 12.87
C TRP A 138 -31.65 20.37 12.67
N GLY A 139 -31.11 20.83 11.53
CA GLY A 139 -30.87 22.24 11.31
C GLY A 139 -29.75 22.78 12.18
N ARG A 140 -29.59 24.10 12.18
CA ARG A 140 -28.64 24.82 13.02
C ARG A 140 -29.34 26.01 13.68
N THR A 141 -29.51 25.90 14.99
CA THR A 141 -30.10 26.95 15.83
C THR A 141 -29.41 28.29 15.61
N GLY A 142 -30.21 29.37 15.48
CA GLY A 142 -29.69 30.72 15.22
C GLY A 142 -29.32 30.99 13.76
N THR A 143 -29.71 30.10 12.83
CA THR A 143 -29.54 30.31 11.38
C THR A 143 -30.80 29.92 10.63
N GLU A 144 -30.92 30.36 9.37
CA GLU A 144 -31.98 29.95 8.44
C GLU A 144 -31.91 28.48 8.01
N MET A 145 -30.87 27.73 8.42
CA MET A 145 -30.75 26.29 8.11
C MET A 145 -31.67 25.48 9.03
N ALA A 146 -32.93 25.35 8.65
CA ALA A 146 -33.89 24.46 9.30
C ALA A 146 -33.60 22.98 8.95
N ALA A 147 -34.11 22.07 9.80
CA ALA A 147 -34.10 20.64 9.52
C ALA A 147 -34.81 20.35 8.19
N GLN A 148 -34.18 19.56 7.33
CA GLN A 148 -34.75 19.20 6.04
C GLN A 148 -35.66 17.98 6.18
N PRO A 149 -36.76 17.88 5.40
CA PRO A 149 -37.71 16.78 5.45
C PRO A 149 -37.17 15.52 4.73
N LEU A 150 -35.92 15.15 5.04
CA LEU A 150 -35.21 14.01 4.47
C LEU A 150 -35.04 12.91 5.52
N ASP A 151 -35.24 11.66 5.09
CA ASP A 151 -34.88 10.52 5.92
C ASP A 151 -33.37 10.29 5.98
N ASP A 152 -32.93 9.41 6.88
CA ASP A 152 -31.50 9.20 7.15
C ASP A 152 -30.73 8.69 5.92
N ARG A 153 -31.36 7.90 5.04
CA ARG A 153 -30.72 7.42 3.81
C ARG A 153 -30.64 8.55 2.79
N GLN A 154 -31.72 9.31 2.62
CA GLN A 154 -31.78 10.45 1.70
C GLN A 154 -30.74 11.53 2.04
N ILE A 155 -30.51 11.78 3.33
CA ILE A 155 -29.45 12.69 3.79
C ILE A 155 -28.08 12.18 3.33
N TRP A 156 -27.82 10.88 3.47
CA TRP A 156 -26.57 10.29 3.02
C TRP A 156 -26.40 10.26 1.50
N GLU A 157 -27.46 10.01 0.75
CA GLU A 157 -27.45 10.11 -0.71
C GLU A 157 -27.15 11.55 -1.15
N THR A 158 -27.79 12.55 -0.53
CA THR A 158 -27.51 13.97 -0.75
C THR A 158 -26.05 14.30 -0.41
N HIS A 159 -25.54 13.77 0.69
CA HIS A 159 -24.14 13.94 1.09
C HIS A 159 -23.16 13.32 0.08
N ALA A 160 -23.49 12.15 -0.48
CA ALA A 160 -22.69 11.48 -1.50
C ALA A 160 -22.60 12.33 -2.78
N TYR A 161 -23.73 12.91 -3.21
CA TYR A 161 -23.75 13.88 -4.31
C TYR A 161 -22.90 15.11 -3.99
N MET A 162 -23.00 15.68 -2.80
CA MET A 162 -22.21 16.85 -2.42
C MET A 162 -20.71 16.57 -2.38
N LYS A 163 -20.29 15.38 -1.92
CA LYS A 163 -18.90 14.93 -2.02
C LYS A 163 -18.44 14.76 -3.48
N GLN A 164 -19.35 14.35 -4.37
CA GLN A 164 -19.07 14.32 -5.81
C GLN A 164 -18.95 15.73 -6.40
N LEU A 165 -19.80 16.67 -6.01
CA LEU A 165 -19.70 18.08 -6.43
C LEU A 165 -18.42 18.73 -5.91
N ALA A 166 -18.05 18.50 -4.65
CA ALA A 166 -16.76 18.93 -4.09
C ALA A 166 -15.59 18.42 -4.91
N PHE A 167 -15.61 17.13 -5.27
CA PHE A 167 -14.62 16.54 -6.17
C PHE A 167 -14.59 17.16 -7.57
N ARG A 168 -15.73 17.61 -8.10
CA ARG A 168 -15.81 18.30 -9.41
C ARG A 168 -15.44 19.78 -9.31
N GLY A 169 -15.65 20.39 -8.13
CA GLY A 169 -15.46 21.80 -7.84
C GLY A 169 -14.04 22.19 -7.41
N SER A 170 -13.16 21.23 -7.15
CA SER A 170 -11.72 21.45 -6.95
C SER A 170 -10.91 21.58 -8.27
N GLY A 171 -11.58 21.79 -9.42
CA GLY A 171 -10.97 22.00 -10.73
C GLY A 171 -11.03 23.46 -11.21
N VAL A 172 -9.84 24.06 -11.34
CA VAL A 172 -9.30 24.81 -12.50
C VAL A 172 -10.33 25.21 -13.57
N ASP A 173 -10.31 26.49 -13.96
CA ASP A 173 -11.07 27.07 -15.06
C ASP A 173 -11.16 26.15 -16.28
N ALA A 174 -12.37 26.10 -16.83
CA ALA A 174 -12.73 25.34 -18.02
C ALA A 174 -12.04 25.91 -19.27
N GLY A 175 -10.77 25.55 -19.43
CA GLY A 175 -10.07 25.52 -20.70
C GLY A 175 -9.70 24.08 -21.01
N SER A 176 -10.56 23.39 -21.78
CA SER A 176 -10.19 22.26 -22.65
C SER A 176 -9.05 21.34 -22.16
N GLU A 177 -9.27 20.53 -21.13
CA GLU A 177 -8.55 19.27 -20.97
C GLU A 177 -9.55 18.15 -20.66
N SER A 178 -9.60 17.15 -21.55
CA SER A 178 -10.27 15.89 -21.24
C SER A 178 -9.75 15.41 -19.88
N SER A 179 -10.62 15.04 -18.94
CA SER A 179 -10.16 14.28 -17.77
C SER A 179 -9.46 13.03 -18.29
N ARG A 180 -8.12 13.05 -18.25
CA ARG A 180 -7.31 11.98 -18.82
C ARG A 180 -7.57 10.74 -17.98
N ARG A 181 -8.43 9.85 -18.50
CA ARG A 181 -8.66 8.55 -17.88
C ARG A 181 -7.40 7.73 -18.09
N VAL A 182 -6.62 7.58 -17.03
CA VAL A 182 -5.48 6.68 -17.02
C VAL A 182 -5.99 5.26 -16.80
N ARG A 183 -5.73 4.37 -17.75
CA ARG A 183 -6.07 2.95 -17.65
C ARG A 183 -5.02 2.09 -18.33
N VAL A 184 -4.30 1.30 -17.54
CA VAL A 184 -3.24 0.39 -18.01
C VAL A 184 -3.66 -1.05 -17.76
N GLU A 185 -4.16 -1.73 -18.78
CA GLU A 185 -4.51 -3.15 -18.68
C GLU A 185 -3.27 -4.03 -18.48
N ALA A 186 -3.42 -5.16 -17.80
CA ALA A 186 -2.33 -6.13 -17.62
C ALA A 186 -1.70 -6.56 -18.96
N ALA A 187 -2.52 -6.68 -20.01
CA ALA A 187 -2.06 -6.97 -21.36
C ALA A 187 -1.08 -5.92 -21.91
N SER A 188 -1.27 -4.64 -21.59
CA SER A 188 -0.34 -3.56 -21.99
C SER A 188 1.01 -3.70 -21.29
N ILE A 189 1.02 -4.08 -20.01
CA ILE A 189 2.26 -4.31 -19.26
C ILE A 189 3.01 -5.52 -19.82
N LEU A 190 2.29 -6.61 -20.16
CA LEU A 190 2.84 -7.78 -20.84
C LEU A 190 3.47 -7.42 -22.19
N ALA A 191 2.84 -6.52 -22.94
CA ALA A 191 3.31 -6.05 -24.24
C ALA A 191 4.30 -4.86 -24.17
N SER A 192 4.80 -4.50 -22.99
CA SER A 192 5.72 -3.35 -22.80
C SER A 192 7.00 -3.41 -23.68
N THR A 193 7.39 -4.60 -24.15
CA THR A 193 8.53 -4.79 -25.04
C THR A 193 8.25 -4.43 -26.51
N SER A 194 6.98 -4.29 -26.95
CA SER A 194 6.61 -4.17 -28.36
C SER A 194 6.48 -2.73 -28.88
N ARG A 195 7.37 -1.82 -28.47
CA ARG A 195 7.38 -0.38 -28.80
C ARG A 195 6.24 0.44 -28.18
N SER A 196 6.19 0.50 -26.86
CA SER A 196 5.40 1.54 -26.18
C SER A 196 6.24 2.81 -25.97
N ALA A 197 5.60 3.99 -26.13
CA ALA A 197 6.14 5.25 -25.63
C ALA A 197 6.03 5.37 -24.09
N GLU A 198 5.43 4.36 -23.45
CA GLU A 198 5.24 4.25 -22.01
C GLU A 198 6.35 3.45 -21.33
N TRP A 199 6.49 3.64 -20.02
CA TRP A 199 7.39 2.89 -19.14
C TRP A 199 6.57 2.35 -17.97
N LEU A 200 6.11 1.11 -18.10
CA LEU A 200 4.98 0.60 -17.30
C LEU A 200 5.37 -0.19 -16.05
N THR A 201 6.64 -0.57 -15.91
CA THR A 201 7.15 -1.26 -14.71
C THR A 201 8.42 -0.59 -14.20
N PHE A 202 8.84 -0.93 -12.97
CA PHE A 202 10.09 -0.45 -12.38
C PHE A 202 11.30 -0.59 -13.33
N ALA A 203 11.37 -1.70 -14.08
CA ALA A 203 12.44 -1.98 -15.03
C ALA A 203 12.03 -1.81 -16.50
N GLY A 204 10.91 -1.14 -16.77
CA GLY A 204 10.36 -0.89 -18.10
C GLY A 204 9.56 -2.06 -18.68
N ASN A 205 9.96 -3.30 -18.40
CA ASN A 205 9.23 -4.51 -18.74
C ASN A 205 9.35 -5.58 -17.64
N TYR A 206 8.63 -6.70 -17.79
CA TYR A 206 8.69 -7.81 -16.83
C TYR A 206 10.02 -8.57 -16.82
N ALA A 207 10.76 -8.53 -17.93
CA ALA A 207 12.04 -9.23 -18.07
C ALA A 207 13.23 -8.47 -17.45
N GLY A 208 13.00 -7.28 -16.88
CA GLY A 208 14.04 -6.53 -16.17
C GLY A 208 15.05 -5.80 -17.07
N HIS A 209 14.78 -5.65 -18.37
CA HIS A 209 15.81 -5.20 -19.32
C HIS A 209 16.26 -3.74 -19.17
N ARG A 210 15.40 -2.88 -18.62
CA ARG A 210 15.61 -1.41 -18.61
C ARG A 210 15.99 -0.85 -19.99
N HIS A 211 15.41 -1.42 -21.04
CA HIS A 211 15.73 -1.11 -22.43
C HIS A 211 14.50 -0.56 -23.16
N SER A 212 14.69 0.52 -23.92
CA SER A 212 13.67 1.11 -24.79
C SER A 212 14.03 0.88 -26.26
N LEU A 213 13.02 0.58 -27.08
CA LEU A 213 13.18 0.47 -28.54
C LEU A 213 13.05 1.82 -29.25
N LEU A 214 12.79 2.92 -28.53
CA LEU A 214 12.74 4.26 -29.12
C LEU A 214 14.14 4.70 -29.57
N SER A 215 14.23 5.22 -30.78
CA SER A 215 15.51 5.58 -31.42
C SER A 215 15.57 7.04 -31.87
N SER A 216 14.59 7.87 -31.49
CA SER A 216 14.59 9.30 -31.84
C SER A 216 15.81 10.04 -31.28
N ILE A 217 16.31 9.60 -30.13
CA ILE A 217 17.63 9.98 -29.60
C ILE A 217 18.60 8.83 -29.91
N SER A 218 19.73 9.17 -30.52
CA SER A 218 20.73 8.22 -31.03
C SER A 218 22.14 8.77 -30.83
N LYS A 219 23.16 7.93 -31.11
CA LYS A 219 24.58 8.36 -31.06
C LYS A 219 24.87 9.55 -31.98
N GLN A 220 24.10 9.70 -33.07
CA GLN A 220 24.27 10.74 -34.08
C GLN A 220 23.75 12.11 -33.63
N ASN A 221 22.71 12.15 -32.80
CA ASN A 221 22.03 13.40 -32.41
C ASN A 221 22.02 13.68 -30.89
N VAL A 222 22.52 12.80 -30.03
CA VAL A 222 22.51 13.03 -28.56
C VAL A 222 23.17 14.34 -28.13
N ARG A 223 24.16 14.84 -28.91
CA ARG A 223 24.79 16.16 -28.69
C ARG A 223 23.82 17.35 -28.78
N THR A 224 22.68 17.18 -29.43
CA THR A 224 21.65 18.23 -29.56
C THR A 224 20.60 18.16 -28.46
N LEU A 225 20.72 17.22 -27.51
CA LEU A 225 19.78 17.10 -26.39
C LEU A 225 19.77 18.40 -25.56
N ARG A 226 18.58 18.83 -25.16
CA ARG A 226 18.34 20.01 -24.31
C ARG A 226 17.35 19.64 -23.21
N VAL A 227 17.43 20.34 -22.09
CA VAL A 227 16.42 20.25 -21.02
C VAL A 227 15.11 20.77 -21.57
N SER A 228 14.05 19.95 -21.53
CA SER A 228 12.71 20.35 -21.96
C SER A 228 11.95 21.06 -20.84
N TRP A 229 12.07 20.55 -19.61
CA TRP A 229 11.49 21.12 -18.40
C TRP A 229 12.21 20.54 -17.17
N VAL A 230 12.05 21.19 -16.02
CA VAL A 230 12.53 20.72 -14.72
C VAL A 230 11.39 20.83 -13.72
N SER A 231 11.22 19.81 -12.88
CA SER A 231 10.23 19.78 -11.80
C SER A 231 10.93 19.48 -10.49
N GLN A 232 10.71 20.33 -9.49
CA GLN A 232 11.27 20.14 -8.15
C GLN A 232 10.36 19.21 -7.35
N LEU A 233 10.87 18.04 -6.99
CA LEU A 233 10.13 17.09 -6.15
C LEU A 233 10.31 17.42 -4.67
N ARG A 234 9.32 17.06 -3.86
CA ARG A 234 9.46 17.05 -2.41
C ARG A 234 10.41 15.92 -2.01
N SER A 235 11.38 16.25 -1.16
CA SER A 235 12.27 15.27 -0.55
C SER A 235 12.64 15.69 0.87
N ALA A 236 12.59 14.75 1.81
CA ALA A 236 13.11 14.95 3.17
C ALA A 236 14.59 14.51 3.31
N GLY A 237 15.21 14.01 2.25
CA GLY A 237 16.61 13.60 2.23
C GLY A 237 17.29 13.94 0.90
N GLU A 238 18.57 13.60 0.79
CA GLU A 238 19.39 13.92 -0.39
C GLU A 238 19.16 12.97 -1.58
N TYR A 239 18.51 11.82 -1.34
CA TYR A 239 18.43 10.72 -2.30
C TYR A 239 17.02 10.54 -2.88
N LEU A 240 16.95 10.41 -4.20
CA LEU A 240 15.75 10.01 -4.95
C LEU A 240 16.08 8.74 -5.74
N GLU A 241 15.58 7.60 -5.30
CA GLU A 241 15.80 6.29 -5.96
C GLU A 241 14.68 5.90 -6.94
N ALA A 242 13.59 6.66 -6.95
CA ALA A 242 12.38 6.32 -7.69
C ALA A 242 12.66 6.14 -9.20
N SER A 243 12.30 4.98 -9.76
CA SER A 243 12.15 4.85 -11.21
C SER A 243 10.77 5.37 -11.62
N PRO A 244 10.67 6.42 -12.45
CA PRO A 244 9.38 6.95 -12.87
C PRO A 244 8.57 5.93 -13.67
N ILE A 245 7.27 5.86 -13.42
CA ILE A 245 6.33 5.13 -14.26
C ILE A 245 5.65 6.12 -15.20
N VAL A 246 5.70 5.86 -16.50
CA VAL A 246 5.13 6.75 -17.51
C VAL A 246 3.97 6.04 -18.19
N ALA A 247 2.76 6.57 -18.05
CA ALA A 247 1.57 6.02 -18.70
C ALA A 247 0.56 7.12 -19.00
N SER A 248 -0.10 7.05 -20.16
CA SER A 248 -1.17 7.99 -20.54
C SER A 248 -0.77 9.48 -20.39
N ASN A 249 0.46 9.83 -20.79
CA ASN A 249 1.04 11.17 -20.68
C ASN A 249 1.22 11.71 -19.25
N LEU A 250 1.20 10.83 -18.24
CA LEU A 250 1.57 11.15 -16.87
C LEU A 250 2.85 10.41 -16.47
N ILE A 251 3.63 11.06 -15.63
CA ILE A 251 4.80 10.49 -14.94
C ILE A 251 4.43 10.36 -13.46
N PHE A 252 4.49 9.14 -12.93
CA PHE A 252 4.27 8.85 -11.51
C PHE A 252 5.61 8.59 -10.82
N VAL A 253 5.88 9.32 -9.74
CA VAL A 253 7.14 9.25 -8.99
C VAL A 253 6.84 9.28 -7.49
N THR A 254 7.54 8.47 -6.70
CA THR A 254 7.48 8.53 -5.24
C THR A 254 8.30 9.69 -4.70
N GLU A 255 7.80 10.34 -3.66
CA GLU A 255 8.47 11.45 -2.97
C GLU A 255 8.84 11.03 -1.54
N SER A 256 10.05 11.36 -1.11
CA SER A 256 10.50 11.14 0.27
C SER A 256 9.88 12.18 1.22
N PRO A 257 9.50 11.81 2.46
CA PRO A 257 9.61 10.47 3.04
C PRO A 257 8.43 9.55 2.68
N GLU A 258 7.26 10.11 2.43
CA GLU A 258 6.02 9.36 2.19
C GLU A 258 5.11 10.12 1.23
N GLY A 259 5.08 9.72 -0.04
CA GLY A 259 4.16 10.29 -1.02
C GLY A 259 4.38 9.85 -2.45
N VAL A 260 3.46 10.27 -3.31
CA VAL A 260 3.49 10.07 -4.76
C VAL A 260 3.08 11.37 -5.44
N VAL A 261 3.78 11.74 -6.50
CA VAL A 261 3.39 12.84 -7.37
C VAL A 261 3.15 12.31 -8.78
N ALA A 262 2.11 12.83 -9.42
CA ALA A 262 1.92 12.69 -10.86
C ALA A 262 2.22 14.02 -11.55
N LEU A 263 3.04 13.96 -12.60
CA LEU A 263 3.40 15.10 -13.43
C LEU A 263 2.87 14.89 -14.85
N ASP A 264 2.44 15.95 -15.51
CA ASP A 264 2.24 15.95 -16.96
C ASP A 264 3.58 15.73 -17.66
N ALA A 265 3.67 14.69 -18.51
CA ALA A 265 4.94 14.27 -19.10
C ALA A 265 5.53 15.30 -20.09
N ALA A 266 4.68 16.12 -20.70
CA ALA A 266 5.09 17.11 -21.68
C ALA A 266 5.62 18.40 -21.03
N THR A 267 5.07 18.78 -19.86
CA THR A 267 5.33 20.08 -19.24
C THR A 267 6.04 20.01 -17.88
N GLY A 268 6.06 18.83 -17.23
CA GLY A 268 6.59 18.65 -15.88
C GLY A 268 5.72 19.25 -14.76
N LYS A 269 4.56 19.81 -15.11
CA LYS A 269 3.63 20.40 -14.14
C LYS A 269 2.96 19.30 -13.32
N LYS A 270 2.78 19.54 -12.02
CA LYS A 270 2.07 18.64 -11.12
C LYS A 270 0.60 18.52 -11.54
N ALA A 271 0.19 17.29 -11.85
CA ALA A 271 -1.21 16.94 -12.09
C ALA A 271 -1.93 16.64 -10.78
N TRP A 272 -1.31 15.84 -9.91
CA TRP A 272 -1.81 15.57 -8.56
C TRP A 272 -0.67 15.14 -7.62
N GLY A 273 -0.93 15.14 -6.31
CA GLY A 273 0.00 14.61 -5.32
C GLY A 273 -0.73 13.90 -4.19
N PHE A 274 -0.04 12.95 -3.57
CA PHE A 274 -0.46 12.18 -2.41
C PHE A 274 0.65 12.21 -1.38
N THR A 275 0.29 12.42 -0.11
CA THR A 275 1.25 12.42 1.01
C THR A 275 0.67 11.63 2.18
N ARG A 276 1.54 10.99 2.96
CA ARG A 276 1.18 10.35 4.23
C ARG A 276 2.07 10.87 5.35
N PRO A 277 1.55 10.94 6.59
CA PRO A 277 2.38 11.23 7.75
C PRO A 277 3.34 10.06 8.00
N VAL A 278 4.58 10.36 8.37
CA VAL A 278 5.55 9.35 8.82
C VAL A 278 5.31 9.10 10.32
N PRO A 279 5.09 7.85 10.76
CA PRO A 279 4.91 7.55 12.17
C PRO A 279 6.21 7.78 12.96
N SER A 280 6.07 8.16 14.23
CA SER A 280 7.21 8.26 15.14
C SER A 280 7.79 6.86 15.43
N GLY A 281 9.12 6.80 15.58
CA GLY A 281 9.82 5.55 15.89
C GLY A 281 10.06 4.62 14.69
N LEU A 282 9.77 5.06 13.46
CA LEU A 282 10.11 4.31 12.26
C LEU A 282 11.64 4.15 12.13
N GLN A 283 12.10 2.89 12.07
CA GLN A 283 13.51 2.56 11.89
C GLN A 283 13.80 2.28 10.42
N LEU A 284 14.83 2.93 9.87
CA LEU A 284 15.26 2.77 8.49
C LEU A 284 16.78 2.64 8.49
N CYS A 285 17.32 1.57 7.89
CA CYS A 285 18.77 1.33 7.87
C CYS A 285 19.52 2.40 7.06
N CYS A 286 18.90 2.83 5.96
CA CYS A 286 19.64 3.31 4.79
C CYS A 286 19.00 4.56 4.19
N GLY A 287 18.30 5.35 5.02
CA GLY A 287 17.59 6.56 4.62
C GLY A 287 16.13 6.35 4.22
N SER A 288 15.40 7.46 4.11
CA SER A 288 13.98 7.52 3.75
C SER A 288 13.77 7.49 2.23
N VAL A 289 14.29 6.44 1.58
CA VAL A 289 14.22 6.24 0.13
C VAL A 289 13.05 5.34 -0.27
N ASN A 290 12.50 5.58 -1.46
CA ASN A 290 11.48 4.73 -2.06
C ASN A 290 11.73 4.58 -3.57
N ARG A 291 11.65 3.34 -4.07
CA ARG A 291 12.06 2.96 -5.44
C ARG A 291 10.98 3.14 -6.49
N GLY A 292 9.77 3.53 -6.10
CA GLY A 292 8.73 3.93 -7.04
C GLY A 292 7.39 3.24 -6.82
N VAL A 293 6.56 3.31 -7.85
CA VAL A 293 5.19 2.78 -7.86
C VAL A 293 5.02 1.66 -8.87
N ALA A 294 3.92 0.91 -8.76
CA ALA A 294 3.37 0.13 -9.87
C ALA A 294 2.10 0.78 -10.41
N ILE A 295 1.72 0.44 -11.64
CA ILE A 295 0.44 0.85 -12.23
C ILE A 295 -0.29 -0.38 -12.77
N LEU A 296 -1.60 -0.46 -12.54
CA LEU A 296 -2.47 -1.48 -13.11
C LEU A 296 -3.92 -0.99 -13.09
N ASN A 297 -4.63 -1.23 -14.18
CA ASN A 297 -5.95 -0.69 -14.46
C ASN A 297 -5.94 0.83 -14.27
N ASP A 298 -6.85 1.35 -13.45
CA ASP A 298 -6.98 2.77 -13.13
C ASP A 298 -6.29 3.14 -11.79
N SER A 299 -5.33 2.32 -11.34
CA SER A 299 -4.68 2.45 -10.03
C SER A 299 -3.16 2.55 -10.12
N VAL A 300 -2.60 3.42 -9.27
CA VAL A 300 -1.18 3.47 -8.92
C VAL A 300 -1.00 2.88 -7.53
N PHE A 301 -0.02 2.00 -7.36
CA PHE A 301 0.25 1.29 -6.10
C PHE A 301 1.60 1.70 -5.54
N VAL A 302 1.64 2.04 -4.26
CA VAL A 302 2.86 2.42 -3.54
C VAL A 302 2.98 1.62 -2.26
N ALA A 303 4.16 1.04 -2.04
CA ALA A 303 4.56 0.48 -0.77
C ALA A 303 5.23 1.57 0.07
N THR A 304 4.82 1.73 1.31
CA THR A 304 5.21 2.84 2.18
C THR A 304 6.31 2.41 3.17
N LEU A 305 7.14 3.35 3.61
CA LEU A 305 8.23 3.11 4.55
C LEU A 305 7.71 2.50 5.87
N ASP A 306 6.52 2.84 6.31
CA ASP A 306 5.84 2.25 7.48
C ASP A 306 5.11 0.92 7.19
N ALA A 307 5.52 0.21 6.13
CA ALA A 307 5.05 -1.12 5.74
C ALA A 307 3.54 -1.23 5.48
N HIS A 308 2.97 -0.25 4.76
CA HIS A 308 1.64 -0.34 4.17
C HIS A 308 1.70 -0.46 2.65
N LEU A 309 0.63 -0.98 2.06
CA LEU A 309 0.39 -0.93 0.61
C LEU A 309 -0.84 -0.06 0.36
N VAL A 310 -0.69 0.93 -0.51
CA VAL A 310 -1.72 1.91 -0.82
C VAL A 310 -2.03 1.89 -2.31
N ALA A 311 -3.31 1.85 -2.65
CA ALA A 311 -3.79 2.07 -4.01
C ALA A 311 -4.40 3.46 -4.16
N LEU A 312 -3.97 4.17 -5.19
CA LEU A 312 -4.41 5.51 -5.55
C LEU A 312 -5.07 5.45 -6.93
N SER A 313 -6.09 6.26 -7.16
CA SER A 313 -6.58 6.56 -8.51
C SER A 313 -5.44 7.13 -9.36
N ALA A 314 -5.09 6.47 -10.45
CA ALA A 314 -4.03 6.92 -11.35
C ALA A 314 -4.32 8.30 -11.97
N SER A 315 -5.61 8.63 -12.13
CA SER A 315 -6.02 9.91 -12.74
C SER A 315 -6.04 11.06 -11.74
N THR A 316 -6.20 10.79 -10.42
CA THR A 316 -6.50 11.84 -9.44
C THR A 316 -5.72 11.78 -8.13
N GLY A 317 -4.93 10.73 -7.89
CA GLY A 317 -4.20 10.54 -6.64
C GLY A 317 -5.07 10.19 -5.44
N ARG A 318 -6.39 10.07 -5.61
CA ARG A 318 -7.31 9.73 -4.51
C ARG A 318 -7.08 8.30 -4.02
N LYS A 319 -6.90 8.13 -2.71
CA LYS A 319 -6.77 6.82 -2.08
C LYS A 319 -8.03 5.98 -2.32
N LYS A 320 -7.85 4.79 -2.90
CA LYS A 320 -8.90 3.78 -3.08
C LYS A 320 -8.95 2.85 -1.89
N TRP A 321 -7.80 2.33 -1.49
CA TRP A 321 -7.64 1.48 -0.32
C TRP A 321 -6.21 1.57 0.23
N GLU A 322 -6.06 1.13 1.48
CA GLU A 322 -4.78 1.03 2.18
C GLU A 322 -4.85 -0.14 3.15
N ILE A 323 -3.81 -0.95 3.17
CA ILE A 323 -3.69 -2.11 4.06
C ILE A 323 -2.32 -2.11 4.74
N LYS A 324 -2.30 -2.57 6.00
CA LYS A 324 -1.04 -2.83 6.72
C LYS A 324 -0.45 -4.16 6.24
N VAL A 325 0.76 -4.14 5.70
CA VAL A 325 1.48 -5.33 5.20
C VAL A 325 2.28 -5.99 6.32
N ALA A 326 2.96 -5.18 7.14
CA ALA A 326 3.67 -5.59 8.34
C ALA A 326 3.64 -4.48 9.40
N ASP A 327 4.11 -4.75 10.61
CA ASP A 327 4.21 -3.74 11.66
C ASP A 327 5.61 -3.13 11.69
N PHE A 328 5.72 -1.81 11.49
CA PHE A 328 7.01 -1.14 11.49
C PHE A 328 7.71 -1.18 12.85
N ARG A 329 6.95 -1.41 13.92
CA ARG A 329 7.50 -1.55 15.29
C ARG A 329 8.31 -2.83 15.46
N ASP A 330 8.10 -3.81 14.59
CA ASP A 330 8.86 -5.06 14.56
C ASP A 330 10.08 -4.96 13.60
N GLY A 331 10.47 -3.74 13.20
CA GLY A 331 11.62 -3.48 12.32
C GLY A 331 11.31 -3.53 10.82
N TYR A 332 10.06 -3.77 10.42
CA TYR A 332 9.69 -3.79 9.01
C TYR A 332 9.61 -2.40 8.40
N SER A 333 10.07 -2.29 7.16
CA SER A 333 9.80 -1.17 6.29
C SER A 333 9.55 -1.66 4.86
N MET A 334 9.07 -0.81 3.95
CA MET A 334 9.00 -1.14 2.53
C MET A 334 9.56 0.01 1.69
N THR A 335 10.72 -0.24 1.06
CA THR A 335 11.43 0.74 0.22
C THR A 335 11.38 0.37 -1.27
N GLY A 336 11.00 -0.87 -1.59
CA GLY A 336 10.91 -1.39 -2.96
C GLY A 336 9.65 -0.94 -3.70
N ALA A 337 9.76 -0.78 -5.01
CA ALA A 337 8.60 -0.57 -5.87
C ALA A 337 7.76 -1.86 -5.92
N PRO A 338 6.41 -1.78 -5.85
CA PRO A 338 5.56 -2.93 -6.11
C PRO A 338 5.72 -3.45 -7.55
N LEU A 339 5.31 -4.69 -7.80
CA LEU A 339 5.19 -5.27 -9.15
C LEU A 339 3.73 -5.65 -9.40
N ALA A 340 3.07 -4.98 -10.34
CA ALA A 340 1.71 -5.34 -10.73
C ALA A 340 1.71 -6.34 -11.90
N LEU A 341 0.89 -7.39 -11.80
CA LEU A 341 0.72 -8.41 -12.83
C LEU A 341 -0.67 -9.04 -12.76
N GLY A 342 -1.29 -9.27 -13.92
CA GLY A 342 -2.65 -9.82 -13.97
C GLY A 342 -3.63 -8.96 -13.16
N ASP A 343 -4.13 -9.51 -12.06
CA ASP A 343 -5.08 -8.92 -11.12
C ASP A 343 -4.48 -8.60 -9.74
N ARG A 344 -3.15 -8.68 -9.60
CA ARG A 344 -2.46 -8.59 -8.31
C ARG A 344 -1.28 -7.64 -8.30
N VAL A 345 -0.91 -7.26 -7.10
CA VAL A 345 0.26 -6.43 -6.79
C VAL A 345 1.14 -7.21 -5.82
N VAL A 346 2.38 -7.45 -6.23
CA VAL A 346 3.40 -8.18 -5.48
C VAL A 346 4.33 -7.19 -4.82
N VAL A 347 4.64 -7.43 -3.55
CA VAL A 347 5.52 -6.59 -2.74
C VAL A 347 6.48 -7.43 -1.91
N GLY A 348 7.62 -6.83 -1.59
CA GLY A 348 8.57 -7.33 -0.60
C GLY A 348 8.70 -6.38 0.59
N VAL A 349 9.59 -6.72 1.52
CA VAL A 349 9.86 -5.96 2.75
C VAL A 349 11.34 -5.67 2.93
N ALA A 350 11.65 -4.65 3.72
CA ALA A 350 12.99 -4.30 4.18
C ALA A 350 13.07 -4.47 5.71
N GLY A 351 14.31 -4.50 6.23
CA GLY A 351 14.59 -4.61 7.66
C GLY A 351 15.50 -5.76 8.07
N GLY A 352 16.38 -6.24 7.19
CA GLY A 352 17.32 -7.33 7.50
C GLY A 352 18.18 -7.02 8.73
N GLU A 353 18.56 -5.75 8.89
CA GLU A 353 19.37 -5.22 10.00
C GLU A 353 18.58 -5.15 11.32
N PHE A 354 17.26 -5.28 11.27
CA PHE A 354 16.37 -5.18 12.43
C PHE A 354 15.77 -6.54 12.84
N GLY A 355 16.27 -7.64 12.28
CA GLY A 355 15.87 -8.98 12.69
C GLY A 355 14.43 -9.34 12.34
N ILE A 356 13.90 -8.82 11.22
CA ILE A 356 12.59 -9.22 10.72
C ILE A 356 12.57 -10.69 10.27
N ARG A 357 11.39 -11.21 9.93
CA ARG A 357 11.23 -12.43 9.12
C ARG A 357 10.76 -12.04 7.73
N GLY A 358 11.68 -12.01 6.76
CA GLY A 358 11.41 -11.57 5.39
C GLY A 358 10.34 -12.40 4.67
N PHE A 359 9.73 -11.78 3.65
CA PHE A 359 8.72 -12.43 2.81
C PHE A 359 8.50 -11.71 1.48
N VAL A 360 7.88 -12.40 0.53
CA VAL A 360 7.21 -11.81 -0.65
C VAL A 360 5.72 -12.09 -0.53
N ALA A 361 4.87 -11.12 -0.84
CA ALA A 361 3.42 -11.29 -0.76
C ALA A 361 2.71 -10.68 -1.97
N ALA A 362 1.61 -11.29 -2.38
CA ALA A 362 0.73 -10.74 -3.40
C ALA A 362 -0.65 -10.41 -2.83
N TYR A 363 -1.18 -9.29 -3.28
CA TYR A 363 -2.47 -8.75 -2.89
C TYR A 363 -3.34 -8.52 -4.11
N ASP A 364 -4.65 -8.73 -3.98
CA ASP A 364 -5.63 -8.40 -5.00
C ASP A 364 -5.60 -6.89 -5.28
N ALA A 365 -5.41 -6.50 -6.53
CA ALA A 365 -5.23 -5.11 -6.92
C ALA A 365 -6.48 -4.24 -6.65
N ARG A 366 -7.66 -4.87 -6.51
CA ARG A 366 -8.94 -4.16 -6.37
C ARG A 366 -9.22 -3.72 -4.95
N ASP A 367 -8.88 -4.55 -3.98
CA ASP A 367 -9.28 -4.36 -2.57
C ASP A 367 -8.14 -4.53 -1.55
N GLY A 368 -6.93 -4.93 -1.99
CA GLY A 368 -5.78 -5.14 -1.11
C GLY A 368 -5.86 -6.43 -0.28
N ARG A 369 -6.77 -7.37 -0.61
CA ARG A 369 -6.85 -8.67 0.06
C ARG A 369 -5.62 -9.51 -0.23
N LEU A 370 -5.01 -10.09 0.82
CA LEU A 370 -3.89 -11.02 0.68
C LEU A 370 -4.31 -12.25 -0.16
N LEU A 371 -3.54 -12.55 -1.21
CA LEU A 371 -3.71 -13.73 -2.06
C LEU A 371 -2.78 -14.86 -1.61
N TRP A 372 -1.50 -14.54 -1.43
CA TRP A 372 -0.49 -15.48 -0.97
C TRP A 372 0.67 -14.74 -0.31
N LYS A 373 1.41 -15.46 0.54
CA LYS A 373 2.64 -15.00 1.19
C LYS A 373 3.66 -16.13 1.17
N PHE A 374 4.88 -15.84 0.75
CA PHE A 374 6.03 -16.74 0.84
C PHE A 374 7.04 -16.15 1.82
N ASN A 375 7.30 -16.84 2.93
CA ASN A 375 8.33 -16.43 3.90
C ASN A 375 9.72 -16.82 3.36
N THR A 376 10.65 -15.87 3.30
CA THR A 376 12.02 -16.12 2.84
C THR A 376 12.91 -16.70 3.93
N VAL A 377 12.49 -16.58 5.20
CA VAL A 377 13.03 -17.36 6.31
C VAL A 377 12.02 -18.45 6.66
N PRO A 378 12.30 -19.75 6.44
CA PRO A 378 11.40 -20.86 6.71
C PRO A 378 11.30 -21.18 8.21
N GLY A 379 10.08 -21.38 8.68
CA GLY A 379 9.75 -21.81 10.03
C GLY A 379 9.60 -23.34 10.12
N PRO A 380 9.32 -23.88 11.32
CA PRO A 380 9.19 -25.32 11.52
C PRO A 380 8.20 -25.97 10.55
N GLY A 381 8.65 -27.02 9.86
CA GLY A 381 7.87 -27.76 8.86
C GLY A 381 7.92 -27.19 7.44
N GLU A 382 8.57 -26.04 7.21
CA GLU A 382 8.81 -25.48 5.89
C GLU A 382 10.18 -25.93 5.33
N ALA A 383 10.28 -26.12 4.02
CA ALA A 383 11.54 -26.54 3.38
C ALA A 383 12.64 -25.47 3.58
N GLY A 384 13.84 -25.90 3.96
CA GLY A 384 15.00 -25.05 4.25
C GLY A 384 15.11 -24.64 5.73
N HIS A 385 14.12 -24.96 6.57
CA HIS A 385 14.15 -24.65 8.01
C HIS A 385 15.31 -25.32 8.74
N ASP A 386 15.68 -26.52 8.30
CA ASP A 386 16.81 -27.32 8.80
C ASP A 386 18.18 -26.65 8.61
N THR A 387 18.26 -25.60 7.77
CA THR A 387 19.47 -24.80 7.57
C THR A 387 19.64 -23.65 8.58
N TRP A 388 18.74 -23.54 9.58
CA TRP A 388 18.80 -22.56 10.65
C TRP A 388 19.03 -23.23 12.01
N ALA A 389 20.07 -22.80 12.71
CA ALA A 389 20.36 -23.31 14.05
C ALA A 389 19.31 -22.82 15.07
N GLY A 390 18.67 -23.76 15.76
CA GLY A 390 17.74 -23.49 16.86
C GLY A 390 16.63 -22.52 16.48
N ASP A 391 16.53 -21.41 17.21
CA ASP A 391 15.50 -20.39 17.03
C ASP A 391 15.94 -19.19 16.18
N SER A 392 17.13 -19.25 15.55
CA SER A 392 17.68 -18.12 14.76
C SER A 392 16.77 -17.68 13.61
N TRP A 393 15.94 -18.57 13.08
CA TRP A 393 14.94 -18.29 12.04
C TRP A 393 13.88 -17.25 12.47
N LYS A 394 13.61 -17.09 13.77
CA LYS A 394 12.58 -16.16 14.26
C LYS A 394 12.91 -14.70 13.97
N THR A 395 14.21 -14.39 13.88
CA THR A 395 14.74 -13.06 13.58
C THR A 395 15.72 -13.12 12.41
N GLY A 396 15.49 -14.01 11.45
CA GLY A 396 16.49 -14.41 10.46
C GLY A 396 16.79 -13.39 9.36
N GLY A 397 16.13 -12.23 9.32
CA GLY A 397 16.31 -11.22 8.28
C GLY A 397 15.71 -11.66 6.94
N ALA A 398 16.57 -11.83 5.94
CA ALA A 398 16.27 -12.21 4.56
C ALA A 398 15.21 -11.30 3.86
N PRO A 399 15.39 -9.96 3.88
CA PRO A 399 14.43 -9.02 3.29
C PRO A 399 14.38 -9.14 1.75
N THR A 400 13.41 -8.48 1.11
CA THR A 400 13.06 -8.65 -0.31
C THR A 400 12.81 -7.29 -0.97
N TRP A 401 13.67 -6.32 -0.66
CA TRP A 401 13.42 -4.87 -0.76
C TRP A 401 13.53 -4.25 -2.16
N THR A 402 13.67 -5.05 -3.21
CA THR A 402 13.68 -4.61 -4.62
C THR A 402 12.68 -5.42 -5.42
N ALA A 403 12.06 -4.79 -6.43
CA ALA A 403 11.12 -5.46 -7.32
C ALA A 403 11.78 -6.63 -8.08
N GLY A 404 11.08 -7.76 -8.17
CA GLY A 404 11.51 -8.90 -8.97
C GLY A 404 11.28 -8.73 -10.48
N ALA A 405 11.52 -9.83 -11.21
CA ALA A 405 11.18 -10.00 -12.63
C ALA A 405 10.07 -11.06 -12.79
N TYR A 406 9.42 -11.10 -13.94
CA TYR A 406 8.34 -12.04 -14.25
C TYR A 406 8.51 -12.63 -15.66
N ASP A 407 8.39 -13.96 -15.77
CA ASP A 407 8.25 -14.64 -17.04
C ASP A 407 6.79 -15.10 -17.23
N PRO A 408 6.03 -14.48 -18.15
CA PRO A 408 4.64 -14.86 -18.40
C PRO A 408 4.48 -16.24 -19.05
N ALA A 409 5.48 -16.73 -19.80
CA ALA A 409 5.41 -18.05 -20.44
C ALA A 409 5.57 -19.18 -19.42
N LEU A 410 6.39 -18.96 -18.39
CA LEU A 410 6.56 -19.91 -17.28
C LEU A 410 5.61 -19.65 -16.11
N ASN A 411 4.96 -18.48 -16.09
CA ASN A 411 4.18 -17.95 -14.97
C ASN A 411 4.98 -17.89 -13.65
N LEU A 412 6.26 -17.50 -13.74
CA LEU A 412 7.20 -17.44 -12.61
C LEU A 412 7.64 -16.03 -12.30
N LEU A 413 7.61 -15.69 -11.02
CA LEU A 413 8.26 -14.53 -10.42
C LEU A 413 9.67 -14.93 -9.99
N PHE A 414 10.65 -14.09 -10.30
CA PHE A 414 12.01 -14.22 -9.79
C PHE A 414 12.28 -13.08 -8.83
N TRP A 415 12.46 -13.39 -7.55
CA TRP A 415 12.61 -12.38 -6.51
C TRP A 415 13.91 -12.61 -5.73
N GLY A 416 14.65 -11.53 -5.53
CA GLY A 416 15.92 -11.57 -4.81
C GLY A 416 15.73 -11.45 -3.30
N VAL A 417 16.58 -12.12 -2.54
CA VAL A 417 16.50 -12.21 -1.08
C VAL A 417 17.79 -11.70 -0.44
N GLY A 418 17.61 -10.88 0.59
CA GLY A 418 18.66 -10.18 1.31
C GLY A 418 19.46 -11.05 2.27
N ASN A 419 20.29 -10.36 3.05
CA ASN A 419 21.16 -10.91 4.08
C ASN A 419 20.40 -11.69 5.18
N PRO A 420 21.00 -12.74 5.78
CA PRO A 420 20.50 -13.32 7.02
C PRO A 420 20.84 -12.42 8.23
N SER A 421 20.14 -12.58 9.34
CA SER A 421 20.33 -11.78 10.56
C SER A 421 20.55 -12.66 11.80
N PRO A 422 21.47 -12.31 12.73
CA PRO A 422 22.32 -11.11 12.74
C PRO A 422 23.34 -11.06 11.60
N THR A 423 23.50 -9.89 10.97
CA THR A 423 24.20 -9.74 9.67
C THR A 423 25.63 -10.27 9.65
N TYR A 424 26.45 -9.93 10.64
CA TYR A 424 27.89 -10.24 10.63
C TYR A 424 28.30 -11.39 11.59
N GLN A 425 27.35 -11.97 12.32
CA GLN A 425 27.62 -13.00 13.33
C GLN A 425 27.00 -14.34 12.90
N SER A 426 27.58 -14.96 11.87
CA SER A 426 27.11 -16.25 11.33
C SER A 426 27.09 -17.37 12.37
N SER A 427 27.98 -17.35 13.37
CA SER A 427 28.00 -18.33 14.46
C SER A 427 26.73 -18.35 15.32
N ALA A 428 25.99 -17.23 15.41
CA ALA A 428 24.71 -17.15 16.13
C ALA A 428 23.54 -17.79 15.35
N ARG A 429 23.77 -18.12 14.07
CA ARG A 429 22.80 -18.66 13.12
C ARG A 429 23.48 -19.68 12.21
N ALA A 430 24.19 -20.65 12.79
CA ALA A 430 24.93 -21.64 12.01
C ALA A 430 24.04 -22.37 10.98
N GLY A 431 24.62 -22.69 9.81
CA GLY A 431 23.94 -23.32 8.67
C GLY A 431 23.87 -22.39 7.46
N ASP A 432 23.31 -22.88 6.35
CA ASP A 432 23.24 -22.14 5.09
C ASP A 432 22.27 -20.95 5.15
N ASN A 433 21.33 -20.94 6.10
CA ASN A 433 20.33 -19.88 6.31
C ASN A 433 19.39 -19.66 5.11
N LEU A 434 18.91 -20.73 4.48
CA LEU A 434 17.99 -20.61 3.35
C LEU A 434 16.72 -19.84 3.76
N TYR A 435 16.20 -18.90 2.97
CA TYR A 435 16.58 -18.55 1.60
C TYR A 435 17.36 -17.22 1.52
N SER A 436 18.12 -16.84 2.56
CA SER A 436 18.93 -15.61 2.50
C SER A 436 19.96 -15.67 1.38
N GLY A 437 20.35 -14.51 0.84
CA GLY A 437 21.35 -14.41 -0.21
C GLY A 437 20.99 -15.23 -1.46
N SER A 438 19.70 -15.42 -1.74
CA SER A 438 19.20 -16.27 -2.82
C SER A 438 18.36 -15.50 -3.84
N VAL A 439 18.16 -16.10 -5.01
CA VAL A 439 16.96 -15.87 -5.81
C VAL A 439 15.96 -16.99 -5.54
N VAL A 440 14.69 -16.62 -5.40
CA VAL A 440 13.56 -17.57 -5.38
C VAL A 440 12.71 -17.42 -6.63
N ALA A 441 12.33 -18.56 -7.23
CA ALA A 441 11.36 -18.61 -8.31
C ALA A 441 10.00 -19.07 -7.78
N LEU A 442 9.02 -18.18 -7.81
CA LEU A 442 7.69 -18.41 -7.25
C LEU A 442 6.64 -18.50 -8.36
N GLU A 443 5.70 -19.42 -8.25
CA GLU A 443 4.50 -19.41 -9.08
C GLU A 443 3.72 -18.11 -8.84
N ALA A 444 3.47 -17.32 -9.89
CA ALA A 444 2.94 -15.96 -9.71
C ALA A 444 1.50 -15.92 -9.16
N VAL A 445 0.75 -17.02 -9.27
CA VAL A 445 -0.65 -17.14 -8.82
C VAL A 445 -0.74 -17.66 -7.39
N THR A 446 0.13 -18.59 -7.00
CA THR A 446 0.01 -19.33 -5.72
C THR A 446 1.07 -18.92 -4.70
N GLY A 447 2.16 -18.29 -5.14
CA GLY A 447 3.33 -18.01 -4.29
C GLY A 447 4.16 -19.25 -3.98
N LYS A 448 3.85 -20.41 -4.57
CA LYS A 448 4.58 -21.66 -4.33
C LYS A 448 6.00 -21.57 -4.90
N LEU A 449 6.99 -21.93 -4.10
CA LEU A 449 8.38 -22.06 -4.53
C LEU A 449 8.52 -23.18 -5.57
N ARG A 450 9.12 -22.85 -6.71
CA ARG A 450 9.48 -23.80 -7.77
C ARG A 450 10.91 -24.28 -7.64
N TRP A 451 11.81 -23.33 -7.46
CA TRP A 451 13.23 -23.54 -7.27
C TRP A 451 13.83 -22.30 -6.61
N HIS A 452 15.01 -22.45 -6.03
CA HIS A 452 15.84 -21.34 -5.55
C HIS A 452 17.29 -21.58 -5.98
N PHE A 453 18.09 -20.52 -5.96
CA PHE A 453 19.54 -20.61 -6.07
C PHE A 453 20.15 -19.67 -5.04
N GLN A 454 20.94 -20.21 -4.11
CA GLN A 454 21.60 -19.43 -3.08
C GLN A 454 22.99 -19.01 -3.55
N PHE A 455 23.22 -17.70 -3.64
CA PHE A 455 24.48 -17.13 -4.12
C PHE A 455 25.56 -17.12 -3.04
N THR A 456 25.16 -16.94 -1.78
CA THR A 456 26.08 -16.85 -0.63
C THR A 456 25.49 -17.60 0.57
N PRO A 457 25.73 -18.92 0.69
CA PRO A 457 25.31 -19.70 1.87
C PRO A 457 25.97 -19.20 3.15
N GLY A 458 25.22 -19.09 4.24
CA GLY A 458 25.73 -18.69 5.55
C GLY A 458 26.34 -17.28 5.58
N ASP A 459 25.93 -16.38 4.68
CA ASP A 459 26.49 -15.03 4.48
C ASP A 459 26.79 -14.30 5.80
N ASP A 460 27.99 -13.75 5.91
CA ASP A 460 28.49 -12.92 7.02
C ASP A 460 29.04 -11.57 6.54
N HIS A 461 28.78 -11.19 5.28
CA HIS A 461 29.33 -10.00 4.64
C HIS A 461 28.26 -8.98 4.18
N ASP A 462 26.99 -9.21 4.51
CA ASP A 462 25.87 -8.35 4.09
C ASP A 462 25.67 -8.34 2.56
N TRP A 463 25.83 -9.50 1.93
CA TRP A 463 25.72 -9.63 0.47
C TRP A 463 24.32 -9.99 0.02
N ASP A 464 23.35 -9.08 0.26
CA ASP A 464 21.99 -9.25 -0.27
C ASP A 464 21.99 -9.59 -1.76
N ALA A 465 21.17 -10.57 -2.12
CA ALA A 465 20.94 -10.95 -3.50
C ALA A 465 19.64 -10.33 -4.01
N VAL A 466 19.46 -9.01 -3.90
CA VAL A 466 18.22 -8.30 -4.30
C VAL A 466 18.35 -7.50 -5.60
N GLN A 467 19.45 -7.64 -6.32
CA GLN A 467 19.69 -6.88 -7.56
C GLN A 467 18.63 -7.21 -8.61
N GLN A 468 18.37 -6.27 -9.53
CA GLN A 468 17.35 -6.44 -10.56
C GLN A 468 17.62 -7.72 -11.38
N PRO A 469 16.71 -8.71 -11.36
CA PRO A 469 16.85 -9.90 -12.19
C PRO A 469 16.63 -9.54 -13.67
N VAL A 470 17.45 -10.10 -14.58
CA VAL A 470 17.35 -9.86 -16.03
C VAL A 470 17.10 -11.19 -16.76
N LEU A 471 15.98 -11.30 -17.45
CA LEU A 471 15.63 -12.48 -18.24
C LEU A 471 16.09 -12.32 -19.68
N ALA A 472 16.82 -13.30 -20.22
CA ALA A 472 17.32 -13.22 -21.59
C ALA A 472 17.28 -14.58 -22.30
N GLU A 473 17.41 -14.54 -23.62
CA GLU A 473 17.80 -15.69 -24.44
C GLU A 473 19.25 -15.47 -24.87
N ILE A 474 20.13 -16.41 -24.56
CA ILE A 474 21.55 -16.33 -24.94
C ILE A 474 21.99 -17.60 -25.68
N PRO A 475 22.94 -17.50 -26.63
CA PRO A 475 23.64 -18.68 -27.11
C PRO A 475 24.56 -19.21 -25.98
N TRP A 476 24.31 -20.44 -25.53
CA TRP A 476 25.13 -21.11 -24.52
C TRP A 476 25.47 -22.52 -24.99
N GLN A 477 26.77 -22.82 -25.10
CA GLN A 477 27.28 -24.09 -25.62
C GLN A 477 26.69 -24.47 -27.00
N GLY A 478 26.56 -23.48 -27.89
CA GLY A 478 26.04 -23.68 -29.25
C GLY A 478 24.53 -23.85 -29.35
N ARG A 479 23.76 -23.69 -28.26
CA ARG A 479 22.29 -23.77 -28.27
C ARG A 479 21.65 -22.53 -27.62
N PRO A 480 20.50 -22.04 -28.11
CA PRO A 480 19.73 -21.01 -27.40
C PRO A 480 19.33 -21.48 -26.00
N ARG A 481 19.49 -20.61 -25.01
CA ARG A 481 19.09 -20.89 -23.62
C ARG A 481 18.36 -19.70 -23.01
N SER A 482 17.21 -20.01 -22.41
CA SER A 482 16.45 -19.11 -21.55
C SER A 482 17.13 -18.97 -20.20
N VAL A 483 17.67 -17.79 -19.92
CA VAL A 483 18.50 -17.54 -18.74
C VAL A 483 17.93 -16.44 -17.86
N LEU A 484 18.27 -16.56 -16.58
CA LEU A 484 18.20 -15.50 -15.59
C LEU A 484 19.63 -15.02 -15.32
N LEU A 485 19.87 -13.73 -15.53
CA LEU A 485 21.15 -13.08 -15.35
C LEU A 485 21.12 -12.23 -14.07
N TRP A 486 22.20 -12.32 -13.28
CA TRP A 486 22.26 -11.70 -11.96
C TRP A 486 23.65 -11.12 -11.65
N ALA A 487 23.76 -9.79 -11.58
CA ALA A 487 24.95 -9.13 -11.06
C ALA A 487 24.85 -9.02 -9.54
N ASN A 488 25.43 -9.96 -8.80
CA ASN A 488 25.22 -10.09 -7.36
C ASN A 488 26.15 -9.16 -6.55
N ARG A 489 25.72 -8.73 -5.34
CA ARG A 489 26.53 -7.90 -4.43
C ARG A 489 27.88 -8.55 -4.08
N ASN A 490 27.95 -9.89 -4.09
CA ASN A 490 29.17 -10.64 -3.82
C ASN A 490 30.26 -10.53 -4.92
N GLY A 491 30.05 -9.69 -5.95
CA GLY A 491 31.06 -9.38 -6.97
C GLY A 491 31.08 -10.32 -8.17
N PHE A 492 30.18 -11.32 -8.19
CA PHE A 492 30.02 -12.24 -9.31
C PHE A 492 28.75 -11.99 -10.12
N PHE A 493 28.87 -12.17 -11.42
CA PHE A 493 27.78 -12.15 -12.37
C PHE A 493 27.40 -13.59 -12.70
N TYR A 494 26.15 -13.97 -12.46
CA TYR A 494 25.63 -15.31 -12.61
C TYR A 494 24.71 -15.41 -13.82
N ALA A 495 24.73 -16.57 -14.47
CA ALA A 495 23.68 -17.01 -15.37
C ALA A 495 23.12 -18.34 -14.87
N LEU A 496 21.80 -18.36 -14.67
CA LEU A 496 21.03 -19.54 -14.28
C LEU A 496 20.06 -19.88 -15.40
N ASP A 497 19.71 -21.15 -15.53
CA ASP A 497 18.54 -21.54 -16.30
C ASP A 497 17.27 -21.03 -15.60
N ARG A 498 16.48 -20.16 -16.25
CA ARG A 498 15.35 -19.52 -15.57
C ARG A 498 14.15 -20.45 -15.33
N GLN A 499 14.09 -21.61 -15.97
CA GLN A 499 13.01 -22.57 -15.75
C GLN A 499 13.29 -23.46 -14.54
N THR A 500 14.55 -23.79 -14.30
CA THR A 500 14.97 -24.84 -13.34
C THR A 500 15.83 -24.33 -12.19
N GLY A 501 16.40 -23.12 -12.30
CA GLY A 501 17.38 -22.58 -11.36
C GLY A 501 18.78 -23.18 -11.52
N ARG A 502 19.00 -24.06 -12.51
CA ARG A 502 20.28 -24.74 -12.71
C ARG A 502 21.37 -23.72 -13.02
N PHE A 503 22.47 -23.77 -12.28
CA PHE A 503 23.67 -23.01 -12.57
C PHE A 503 24.19 -23.27 -13.99
N LEU A 504 24.56 -22.21 -14.70
CA LEU A 504 25.18 -22.32 -16.03
C LEU A 504 26.62 -21.83 -16.00
N PHE A 505 26.83 -20.62 -15.50
CA PHE A 505 28.15 -20.07 -15.24
C PHE A 505 28.07 -18.88 -14.28
N ALA A 506 29.21 -18.51 -13.70
CA ALA A 506 29.39 -17.21 -13.09
C ALA A 506 30.83 -16.70 -13.28
N LYS A 507 30.99 -15.38 -13.30
CA LYS A 507 32.29 -14.71 -13.48
C LYS A 507 32.39 -13.47 -12.58
N PRO A 508 33.57 -13.16 -12.02
CA PRO A 508 33.78 -11.87 -11.36
C PRO A 508 33.48 -10.73 -12.33
N PHE A 509 32.66 -9.76 -11.91
CA PHE A 509 32.47 -8.50 -12.64
C PHE A 509 33.03 -7.30 -11.87
N ALA A 510 33.39 -7.52 -10.60
CA ALA A 510 34.14 -6.61 -9.76
C ALA A 510 35.34 -7.34 -9.16
N ARG A 511 36.30 -6.59 -8.62
CA ARG A 511 37.38 -7.18 -7.82
C ARG A 511 36.77 -7.84 -6.58
N GLN A 512 37.06 -9.12 -6.38
CA GLN A 512 36.64 -9.88 -5.21
C GLN A 512 37.82 -10.71 -4.70
N THR A 513 37.86 -10.99 -3.40
CA THR A 513 38.95 -11.74 -2.73
C THR A 513 38.44 -12.85 -1.79
N TRP A 514 37.14 -13.13 -1.81
CA TRP A 514 36.50 -14.02 -0.83
C TRP A 514 36.29 -15.44 -1.36
N ALA A 515 36.27 -15.62 -2.69
CA ALA A 515 36.12 -16.91 -3.33
C ALA A 515 37.18 -17.10 -4.42
N GLU A 516 37.72 -18.32 -4.55
CA GLU A 516 38.69 -18.66 -5.59
C GLU A 516 38.02 -18.91 -6.96
N GLY A 517 36.73 -19.25 -6.97
CA GLY A 517 35.94 -19.52 -8.16
C GLY A 517 34.69 -20.34 -7.87
N PHE A 518 34.07 -20.90 -8.92
CA PHE A 518 32.95 -21.83 -8.80
C PHE A 518 33.41 -23.23 -9.21
N THR A 519 33.10 -24.21 -8.37
CA THR A 519 33.24 -25.63 -8.72
C THR A 519 32.01 -26.04 -9.55
N PRO A 520 32.19 -26.61 -10.76
CA PRO A 520 31.08 -26.99 -11.65
C PRO A 520 30.09 -28.01 -11.08
#